data_AF-A0A4Y2WQI6-F1
#
_entry.id   AF-A0A4Y2WQI6-F1
#
_cell.length_a   1.000
_cell.length_b   1.000
_cell.length_c   1.000
_cell.angle_alpha   90.00
_cell.angle_beta   90.00
_cell.angle_gamma   90.00
#
_symmetry.space_group_name_H-M   'P 1'
#
loop_
_entity.id
_entity.type
_entity.pdbx_description
1 polymer ?
#
loop_
_entity_poly.entity_id
_entity_poly.type
_entity_poly.pdbx_seq_one_letter_code
_entity_poly.pdbx_strand_id
1 'polypeptide(L)'
;METIPNSQTFVRRPVAGRPRLTNHAEDRYIAVVAKRNQISISICVTSMVAAAIGKTISATNFRQRLNMNCLYPQVPRVCVPLSVQSRGARLKWCRQHENWTVPDWGNVLFRNESRFTLQPNDARVRVWREQGTRNRSENITYSAMKASWSGQKFHFDIATTGTSTGEVL
;
A
#
# COMPACT_ATOMS: atom_id res chain seq x y z
N MET A 1 -68.20 -16.09 20.65
CA MET A 1 -66.96 -15.88 19.87
C MET A 1 -65.84 -15.72 20.88
N GLU A 2 -65.09 -16.79 21.16
CA GLU A 2 -64.00 -16.75 22.14
C GLU A 2 -62.73 -16.22 21.47
N THR A 3 -62.14 -15.17 22.04
CA THR A 3 -60.87 -14.59 21.62
C THR A 3 -59.71 -15.37 22.25
N ILE A 4 -58.94 -16.08 21.43
CA ILE A 4 -57.69 -16.75 21.85
C ILE A 4 -56.69 -15.67 22.31
N PRO A 5 -56.17 -15.70 23.55
CA PRO A 5 -55.22 -14.70 23.99
C PRO A 5 -53.84 -14.96 23.37
N ASN A 6 -53.43 -13.99 22.57
CA ASN A 6 -52.08 -13.44 22.40
C ASN A 6 -50.90 -14.43 22.40
N SER A 7 -50.28 -14.59 21.23
CA SER A 7 -49.02 -15.29 21.00
C SER A 7 -47.88 -14.67 21.81
N GLN A 8 -47.57 -15.26 22.97
CA GLN A 8 -46.36 -14.94 23.73
C GLN A 8 -45.10 -15.23 22.89
N THR A 9 -44.44 -14.18 22.41
CA THR A 9 -43.12 -14.30 21.76
C THR A 9 -42.06 -14.60 22.81
N PHE A 10 -41.57 -15.84 22.82
CA PHE A 10 -40.52 -16.27 23.74
C PHE A 10 -39.15 -15.79 23.24
N VAL A 11 -38.61 -14.73 23.85
CA VAL A 11 -37.26 -14.23 23.52
C VAL A 11 -36.23 -15.05 24.31
N ARG A 12 -35.33 -15.75 23.59
CA ARG A 12 -34.23 -16.48 24.25
C ARG A 12 -33.30 -15.50 24.95
N ARG A 13 -32.97 -15.80 26.22
CA ARG A 13 -31.94 -15.05 26.96
C ARG A 13 -30.59 -15.21 26.25
N PRO A 14 -29.76 -14.16 26.19
CA PRO A 14 -28.39 -14.29 25.67
C PRO A 14 -27.64 -15.35 26.48
N VAL A 15 -27.22 -16.42 25.80
CA VAL A 15 -26.39 -17.47 26.41
C VAL A 15 -24.93 -17.08 26.21
N ALA A 16 -24.14 -17.11 27.28
CA ALA A 16 -22.70 -16.88 27.19
C ALA A 16 -22.06 -17.97 26.31
N GLY A 17 -21.40 -17.55 25.22
CA GLY A 17 -20.67 -18.45 24.34
C GLY A 17 -19.37 -18.97 24.94
N ARG A 18 -18.65 -19.79 24.18
CA ARG A 18 -17.30 -20.27 24.55
C ARG A 18 -16.37 -19.09 24.88
N PRO A 19 -15.63 -19.14 26.00
CA PRO A 19 -14.64 -18.12 26.33
C PRO A 19 -13.60 -17.94 25.23
N ARG A 20 -13.18 -16.69 25.01
CA ARG A 20 -12.15 -16.36 24.02
C ARG A 20 -10.79 -16.83 24.50
N LEU A 21 -9.95 -17.27 23.57
CA LEU A 21 -8.54 -17.62 23.84
C LEU A 21 -7.71 -16.38 24.24
N THR A 22 -8.00 -15.24 23.62
CA THR A 22 -7.31 -13.97 23.86
C THR A 22 -8.18 -12.98 24.61
N ASN A 23 -7.56 -12.18 25.48
CA ASN A 23 -8.19 -11.08 26.21
C ASN A 23 -8.04 -9.75 25.45
N HIS A 24 -8.69 -8.68 25.96
CA HIS A 24 -8.68 -7.39 25.28
C HIS A 24 -7.29 -6.69 25.27
N ALA A 25 -6.46 -6.91 26.29
CA ALA A 25 -5.09 -6.37 26.30
C ALA A 25 -4.19 -7.06 25.28
N GLU A 26 -4.31 -8.38 25.16
CA GLU A 26 -3.64 -9.21 24.15
C GLU A 26 -4.09 -8.82 22.73
N ASP A 27 -5.39 -8.58 22.51
CA ASP A 27 -5.91 -8.13 21.21
C ASP A 27 -5.34 -6.76 20.80
N ARG A 28 -5.20 -5.83 21.75
CA ARG A 28 -4.52 -4.54 21.52
C ARG A 28 -3.05 -4.74 21.20
N TYR A 29 -2.37 -5.61 21.94
CA TYR A 29 -0.96 -5.93 21.69
C TYR A 29 -0.75 -6.52 20.28
N ILE A 30 -1.61 -7.45 19.86
CA ILE A 30 -1.61 -8.04 18.51
C ILE A 30 -1.69 -6.93 17.46
N ALA A 31 -2.64 -6.01 17.59
CA ALA A 31 -2.82 -4.92 16.64
C ALA A 31 -1.59 -3.99 16.59
N VAL A 32 -1.00 -3.67 17.74
CA VAL A 32 0.21 -2.83 17.83
C VAL A 32 1.41 -3.51 17.17
N VAL A 33 1.65 -4.79 17.46
CA VAL A 33 2.77 -5.54 16.87
C VAL A 33 2.59 -5.69 15.36
N ALA A 34 1.36 -5.94 14.91
CA ALA A 34 1.05 -6.02 13.48
C ALA A 34 1.24 -4.66 12.77
N LYS A 35 0.84 -3.54 13.38
CA LYS A 35 1.10 -2.20 12.85
C LYS A 35 2.59 -1.89 12.76
N ARG A 36 3.38 -2.25 13.79
CA ARG A 36 4.85 -2.09 13.78
C ARG A 36 5.52 -2.94 12.71
N ASN A 37 5.01 -4.13 12.45
CA ASN A 37 5.56 -5.11 11.50
C ASN A 37 4.64 -5.32 10.29
N GLN A 38 4.07 -4.23 9.79
CA GLN A 38 3.00 -4.27 8.80
C GLN A 38 3.40 -4.89 7.44
N ILE A 39 4.69 -4.90 7.08
CA ILE A 39 5.24 -5.46 5.83
C ILE A 39 5.69 -6.93 6.03
N SER A 40 5.81 -7.38 7.28
CA SER A 40 6.31 -8.72 7.60
C SER A 40 5.28 -9.80 7.28
N ILE A 41 5.78 -11.00 6.99
CA ILE A 41 4.94 -12.17 6.73
C ILE A 41 4.13 -12.50 7.98
N SER A 42 2.84 -12.84 7.81
CA SER A 42 1.92 -13.16 8.90
C SER A 42 2.47 -14.20 9.87
N ILE A 43 3.25 -15.18 9.39
CA ILE A 43 3.86 -16.23 10.20
C ILE A 43 4.86 -15.64 11.21
N CYS A 44 5.75 -14.75 10.76
CA CYS A 44 6.72 -14.07 11.64
C CYS A 44 6.02 -13.22 12.70
N VAL A 45 4.99 -12.46 12.31
CA VAL A 45 4.24 -11.63 13.27
C VAL A 45 3.50 -12.50 14.29
N THR A 46 2.90 -13.61 13.83
CA THR A 46 2.19 -14.54 14.71
C THR A 46 3.15 -15.23 15.69
N SER A 47 4.34 -15.63 15.25
CA SER A 47 5.32 -16.26 16.13
C SER A 47 5.85 -15.29 17.19
N MET A 48 6.13 -14.04 16.82
CA MET A 48 6.52 -12.98 17.77
C MET A 48 5.44 -12.76 18.83
N VAL A 49 4.18 -12.67 18.41
CA VAL A 49 3.05 -12.52 19.32
C VAL A 49 2.88 -13.75 20.21
N ALA A 50 2.97 -14.96 19.65
CA ALA A 50 2.82 -16.20 20.39
C ALA A 50 3.90 -16.36 21.47
N ALA A 51 5.15 -16.00 21.14
CA ALA A 51 6.26 -16.01 22.09
C ALA A 51 6.06 -15.00 23.23
N ALA A 52 5.54 -13.80 22.94
CA ALA A 52 5.31 -12.77 23.94
C ALA A 52 4.12 -13.06 24.87
N ILE A 53 3.04 -13.65 24.33
CA ILE A 53 1.82 -13.97 25.09
C ILE A 53 1.94 -15.34 25.78
N GLY A 54 2.81 -16.24 25.28
CA GLY A 54 2.93 -17.62 25.74
C GLY A 54 1.78 -18.51 25.29
N LYS A 55 1.05 -18.13 24.22
CA LYS A 55 -0.10 -18.87 23.68
C LYS A 55 0.10 -19.16 22.20
N THR A 56 -0.27 -20.37 21.78
CA THR A 56 -0.34 -20.73 20.37
C THR A 56 -1.57 -20.09 19.74
N ILE A 57 -1.36 -19.12 18.85
CA ILE A 57 -2.43 -18.42 18.15
C ILE A 57 -2.51 -18.94 16.72
N SER A 58 -3.68 -19.48 16.34
CA SER A 58 -3.91 -19.89 14.96
C SER A 58 -4.01 -18.68 14.02
N ALA A 59 -3.64 -18.87 12.75
CA ALA A 59 -3.71 -17.81 11.74
C ALA A 59 -5.13 -17.21 11.61
N THR A 60 -6.18 -18.03 11.80
CA THR A 60 -7.58 -17.58 11.76
C THR A 60 -7.89 -16.63 12.90
N ASN A 61 -7.51 -16.97 14.14
CA ASN A 61 -7.70 -16.09 15.30
C ASN A 61 -6.93 -14.78 15.09
N PHE A 62 -5.67 -14.86 14.65
CA PHE A 62 -4.84 -13.69 14.37
C PHE A 62 -5.51 -12.73 13.37
N ARG A 63 -5.99 -13.24 12.23
CA ARG A 63 -6.71 -12.44 11.22
C ARG A 63 -8.01 -11.84 11.78
N GLN A 64 -8.79 -12.60 12.54
CA GLN A 64 -10.00 -12.08 13.18
C GLN A 64 -9.67 -10.93 14.13
N ARG A 65 -8.59 -11.02 14.93
CA ARG A 65 -8.17 -9.94 15.83
C ARG A 65 -7.72 -8.70 15.08
N LEU A 66 -7.02 -8.85 13.96
CA LEU A 66 -6.66 -7.72 13.10
C LEU A 66 -7.90 -7.05 12.50
N ASN A 67 -8.85 -7.85 11.97
CA ASN A 67 -10.09 -7.32 11.40
C ASN A 67 -10.94 -6.58 12.43
N MET A 68 -11.02 -7.09 13.67
CA MET A 68 -11.70 -6.39 14.77
C MET A 68 -11.07 -5.03 15.12
N ASN A 69 -9.78 -4.87 14.83
CA ASN A 69 -9.05 -3.60 14.99
C ASN A 69 -8.94 -2.82 13.66
N CYS A 70 -9.82 -3.11 12.69
CA CYS A 70 -9.89 -2.45 11.38
C CYS A 70 -8.60 -2.57 10.53
N LEU A 71 -7.77 -3.58 10.78
CA LEU A 71 -6.55 -3.86 10.02
C LEU A 71 -6.79 -4.96 9.00
N TYR A 72 -6.59 -4.62 7.73
CA TYR A 72 -6.83 -5.53 6.61
C TYR A 72 -5.57 -5.73 5.77
N PRO A 73 -5.41 -6.89 5.13
CA PRO A 73 -4.27 -7.14 4.25
C PRO A 73 -4.52 -6.46 2.91
N GLN A 74 -3.81 -5.37 2.65
CA GLN A 74 -3.99 -4.53 1.47
C GLN A 74 -2.72 -4.51 0.62
N VAL A 75 -2.87 -4.25 -0.68
CA VAL A 75 -1.72 -3.98 -1.56
C VAL A 75 -1.13 -2.61 -1.17
N PRO A 76 0.17 -2.51 -0.87
CA PRO A 76 0.80 -1.23 -0.59
C PRO A 76 0.91 -0.38 -1.84
N ARG A 77 1.05 0.92 -1.65
CA ARG A 77 1.47 1.80 -2.75
C ARG A 77 2.97 1.64 -2.92
N VAL A 78 3.40 1.13 -4.07
CA VAL A 78 4.83 1.05 -4.41
C VAL A 78 5.28 2.39 -4.99
N CYS A 79 6.35 2.97 -4.45
CA CYS A 79 6.96 4.21 -4.93
C CYS A 79 8.41 3.99 -5.32
N VAL A 80 8.89 4.75 -6.30
CA VAL A 80 10.33 4.86 -6.56
C VAL A 80 10.88 5.95 -5.65
N PRO A 81 11.90 5.68 -4.82
CA PRO A 81 12.53 6.71 -4.01
C PRO A 81 13.19 7.73 -4.94
N LEU A 82 12.81 9.00 -4.80
CA LEU A 82 13.40 10.10 -5.56
C LEU A 82 14.37 10.85 -4.66
N SER A 83 15.56 11.15 -5.18
CA SER A 83 16.47 12.07 -4.51
C SER A 83 15.85 13.48 -4.44
N VAL A 84 16.31 14.29 -3.50
CA VAL A 84 15.87 15.70 -3.37
C VAL A 84 16.11 16.47 -4.66
N GLN A 85 17.25 16.24 -5.32
CA GLN A 85 17.60 16.85 -6.60
C GLN A 85 16.63 16.44 -7.71
N SER A 86 16.34 15.14 -7.84
CA SER A 86 15.40 14.62 -8.84
C SER A 86 13.98 15.16 -8.62
N ARG A 87 13.54 15.32 -7.35
CA ARG A 87 12.25 15.95 -7.05
C ARG A 87 12.21 17.41 -7.51
N GLY A 88 13.27 18.18 -7.25
CA GLY A 88 13.37 19.57 -7.68
C GLY A 88 13.37 19.73 -9.20
N ALA A 89 14.16 18.90 -9.90
CA ALA A 89 14.21 18.90 -11.36
C ALA A 89 12.85 18.57 -11.99
N ARG A 90 12.16 17.54 -11.49
CA ARG A 90 10.82 17.18 -11.95
C ARG A 90 9.81 18.30 -11.72
N LEU A 91 9.83 18.93 -10.54
CA LEU A 91 8.92 20.04 -10.25
C LEU A 91 9.18 21.25 -11.15
N LYS A 92 10.46 21.60 -11.38
CA LYS A 92 10.84 22.68 -12.29
C LYS A 92 10.34 22.39 -13.71
N TRP A 93 10.56 21.16 -14.19
CA TRP A 93 10.09 20.73 -15.51
C TRP A 93 8.56 20.85 -15.62
N CYS A 94 7.81 20.33 -14.65
CA CYS A 94 6.34 20.43 -14.66
C CYS A 94 5.85 21.89 -14.71
N ARG A 95 6.47 22.80 -13.95
CA ARG A 95 6.10 24.23 -13.96
C ARG A 95 6.42 24.91 -15.29
N GLN A 96 7.55 24.56 -15.92
CA GLN A 96 7.92 25.12 -17.23
C GLN A 96 6.95 24.71 -18.35
N HIS A 97 6.29 23.56 -18.19
CA HIS A 97 5.43 22.94 -19.20
C HIS A 97 3.96 22.93 -18.77
N GLU A 98 3.59 23.67 -17.73
CA GLU A 98 2.22 23.71 -17.17
C GLU A 98 1.21 24.27 -18.16
N ASN A 99 1.61 25.27 -18.95
CA ASN A 99 0.76 25.96 -19.93
C ASN A 99 0.93 25.44 -21.37
N TRP A 100 1.58 24.29 -21.56
CA TRP A 100 1.77 23.73 -22.89
C TRP A 100 0.45 23.28 -23.52
N THR A 101 0.26 23.67 -24.77
CA THR A 101 -0.92 23.33 -25.57
C THR A 101 -0.72 22.00 -26.30
N VAL A 102 -1.80 21.42 -26.83
CA VAL A 102 -1.75 20.14 -27.58
C VAL A 102 -0.72 20.16 -28.73
N PRO A 103 -0.61 21.24 -29.54
CA PRO A 103 0.45 21.36 -30.54
C PRO A 103 1.87 21.32 -29.96
N ASP A 104 2.09 21.92 -28.79
CA ASP A 104 3.41 21.92 -28.14
C ASP A 104 3.82 20.50 -27.73
N TRP A 105 2.87 19.71 -27.22
CA TRP A 105 3.09 18.28 -26.96
C TRP A 105 3.37 17.47 -28.23
N GLY A 106 2.80 17.88 -29.37
CA GLY A 106 3.02 17.25 -30.67
C GLY A 106 4.47 17.32 -31.16
N ASN A 107 5.26 18.25 -30.62
CA ASN A 107 6.68 18.40 -30.95
C ASN A 107 7.60 17.53 -30.08
N VAL A 108 7.08 16.82 -29.08
CA VAL A 108 7.89 15.98 -28.19
C VAL A 108 7.86 14.52 -28.61
N LEU A 109 9.04 13.99 -28.94
CA LEU A 109 9.25 12.56 -29.14
C LEU A 109 9.65 11.89 -27.82
N PHE A 110 8.80 11.01 -27.31
CA PHE A 110 9.12 10.19 -26.15
C PHE A 110 9.88 8.92 -26.56
N ARG A 111 11.05 8.70 -25.97
CA ARG A 111 11.81 7.45 -26.10
C ARG A 111 11.92 6.78 -24.73
N ASN A 112 11.57 5.50 -24.66
CA ASN A 112 11.76 4.68 -23.46
C ASN A 112 12.08 3.23 -23.85
N GLU A 113 12.75 2.52 -22.94
CA GLU A 113 13.00 1.09 -23.06
C GLU A 113 12.14 0.34 -22.04
N SER A 114 11.49 -0.73 -22.51
CA SER A 114 10.71 -1.61 -21.65
C SER A 114 11.31 -3.00 -21.62
N ARG A 115 11.32 -3.63 -20.45
CA ARG A 115 11.73 -5.02 -20.28
C ARG A 115 10.50 -5.91 -20.37
N PHE A 116 10.52 -6.86 -21.30
CA PHE A 116 9.50 -7.91 -21.39
C PHE A 116 10.02 -9.19 -20.75
N THR A 117 9.26 -9.78 -19.83
CA THR A 117 9.62 -11.03 -19.15
C THR A 117 8.50 -12.05 -19.30
N LEU A 118 8.85 -13.31 -19.60
CA LEU A 118 7.88 -14.39 -19.81
C LEU A 118 7.09 -14.77 -18.55
N GLN A 119 7.68 -14.57 -17.37
CA GLN A 119 7.02 -14.77 -16.08
C GLN A 119 7.11 -13.50 -15.25
N PRO A 120 5.99 -12.88 -14.86
CA PRO A 120 6.00 -11.77 -13.93
C PRO A 120 6.47 -12.26 -12.56
N ASN A 121 7.43 -11.56 -11.97
CA ASN A 121 7.76 -11.75 -10.55
C ASN A 121 6.67 -11.07 -9.69
N ASP A 122 5.49 -11.69 -9.59
CA ASP A 122 4.34 -11.13 -8.85
C ASP A 122 4.42 -11.45 -7.35
N ALA A 123 5.59 -11.16 -6.74
CA ALA A 123 5.77 -11.23 -5.30
C ALA A 123 5.00 -10.07 -4.63
N ARG A 124 3.67 -10.13 -4.63
CA ARG A 124 2.81 -9.13 -4.00
C ARG A 124 2.92 -9.23 -2.48
N VAL A 125 3.82 -8.43 -1.92
CA VAL A 125 3.85 -8.16 -0.49
C VAL A 125 2.56 -7.41 -0.13
N ARG A 126 1.80 -7.96 0.82
CA ARG A 126 0.63 -7.28 1.41
C ARG A 126 1.04 -6.60 2.70
N VAL A 127 0.40 -5.47 2.99
CA VAL A 127 0.61 -4.69 4.21
C VAL A 127 -0.68 -4.66 5.01
N TRP A 128 -0.57 -4.87 6.32
CA TRP A 128 -1.71 -4.76 7.24
C TRP A 128 -1.97 -3.29 7.57
N ARG A 129 -3.07 -2.74 7.08
CA ARG A 129 -3.41 -1.32 7.30
C ARG A 129 -4.90 -1.05 7.34
N GLU A 130 -5.24 0.10 7.92
CA GLU A 130 -6.59 0.64 7.95
C GLU A 130 -7.03 1.12 6.56
N GLN A 131 -8.33 1.08 6.30
CA GLN A 131 -8.91 1.64 5.07
C GLN A 131 -8.66 3.16 5.00
N GLY A 132 -8.50 3.70 3.79
CA GLY A 132 -8.26 5.14 3.58
C GLY A 132 -6.83 5.62 3.86
N THR A 133 -5.99 4.82 4.54
CA THR A 133 -4.62 5.25 4.92
C THR A 133 -3.55 5.03 3.86
N ARG A 134 -3.93 4.85 2.59
CA ARG A 134 -3.04 4.41 1.48
C ARG A 134 -1.80 5.26 1.28
N ASN A 135 -1.91 6.57 1.49
CA ASN A 135 -0.85 7.54 1.20
C ASN A 135 -0.01 7.93 2.42
N ARG A 136 -0.24 7.32 3.59
CA ARG A 136 0.65 7.53 4.74
C ARG A 136 2.03 6.96 4.43
N SER A 137 3.08 7.66 4.84
CA SER A 137 4.49 7.27 4.60
C SER A 137 4.77 5.84 5.07
N GLU A 138 4.22 5.45 6.21
CA GLU A 138 4.30 4.09 6.74
C GLU A 138 3.75 3.07 5.74
N ASN A 139 2.61 3.34 5.08
CA ASN A 139 1.93 2.40 4.18
C ASN A 139 2.49 2.34 2.75
N ILE A 140 3.56 3.08 2.48
CA ILE A 140 4.23 3.12 1.19
C ILE A 140 5.43 2.20 1.23
N THR A 141 5.50 1.27 0.28
CA THR A 141 6.71 0.49 0.07
C THR A 141 7.53 1.14 -1.03
N TYR A 142 8.84 1.24 -0.81
CA TYR A 142 9.73 1.67 -1.86
C TYR A 142 10.15 0.44 -2.67
N SER A 143 10.03 0.54 -3.99
CA SER A 143 10.65 -0.42 -4.89
C SER A 143 12.13 -0.46 -4.54
N ALA A 144 12.62 -1.61 -4.05
CA ALA A 144 14.04 -1.87 -4.03
C ALA A 144 14.47 -1.82 -5.50
N MET A 145 15.15 -0.75 -5.89
CA MET A 145 15.98 -0.81 -7.07
C MET A 145 16.91 -2.00 -6.84
N LYS A 146 16.63 -3.16 -7.45
CA LYS A 146 17.70 -4.09 -7.79
C LYS A 146 18.52 -3.35 -8.84
N ALA A 147 19.36 -2.45 -8.35
CA ALA A 147 20.32 -1.70 -9.14
C ALA A 147 21.41 -2.69 -9.58
N SER A 148 21.07 -3.60 -10.50
CA SER A 148 22.01 -3.93 -11.57
C SER A 148 21.86 -2.84 -12.63
N TRP A 149 22.20 -1.61 -12.24
CA TRP A 149 22.28 -0.47 -13.15
C TRP A 149 23.72 -0.01 -13.10
N SER A 150 24.51 -0.57 -14.02
CA SER A 150 25.78 0.01 -14.42
C SER A 150 25.52 1.42 -14.95
N GLY A 151 25.77 2.42 -14.11
CA GLY A 151 26.37 3.68 -14.55
C GLY A 151 25.67 4.53 -15.62
N GLN A 152 24.34 4.61 -15.69
CA GLN A 152 23.67 5.62 -16.53
C GLN A 152 22.77 6.54 -15.73
N LYS A 153 23.18 7.82 -15.71
CA LYS A 153 22.41 8.97 -15.23
C LYS A 153 21.13 9.06 -16.06
N PHE A 154 19.97 9.21 -15.42
CA PHE A 154 18.77 9.70 -16.09
C PHE A 154 19.02 11.17 -16.47
N HIS A 155 19.60 11.39 -17.64
CA HIS A 155 19.53 12.65 -18.35
C HIS A 155 18.23 12.57 -19.16
N PHE A 156 17.24 13.39 -18.80
CA PHE A 156 16.09 13.66 -19.67
C PHE A 156 16.58 14.66 -20.72
N ASP A 157 17.30 14.20 -21.74
CA ASP A 157 17.59 15.00 -22.94
C ASP A 157 16.30 15.06 -23.74
N ILE A 158 15.49 16.08 -23.50
CA ILE A 158 14.56 16.53 -24.53
C ILE A 158 15.42 17.33 -25.50
N ALA A 159 15.91 16.66 -26.56
CA ALA A 159 16.55 17.35 -27.68
C ALA A 159 15.51 18.28 -28.32
N THR A 160 15.57 19.57 -28.01
CA THR A 160 14.81 20.59 -28.71
C THR A 160 15.53 20.79 -30.06
N THR A 161 14.96 20.28 -31.15
CA THR A 161 15.46 20.62 -32.49
C THR A 161 15.28 22.12 -32.72
N GLY A 162 16.38 22.77 -33.10
CA GLY A 162 16.57 24.22 -33.01
C GLY A 162 15.56 25.05 -33.79
N THR A 163 15.18 26.18 -33.19
CA THR A 163 14.54 27.29 -33.88
C THR A 163 15.63 28.00 -34.69
N SER A 164 15.68 27.71 -35.99
CA SER A 164 16.42 28.51 -36.97
C SER A 164 15.91 29.96 -36.91
N THR A 165 16.73 30.85 -36.37
CA THR A 165 16.63 32.30 -36.57
C THR A 165 17.87 32.71 -37.35
N GLY A 166 17.69 32.99 -38.63
CA GLY A 166 18.66 33.65 -39.52
C GLY A 166 17.83 34.48 -40.50
N GLU A 167 17.71 35.78 -40.24
CA GLU A 167 18.34 36.85 -41.03
C GLU A 167 17.72 36.99 -42.44
N VAL A 168 16.90 38.03 -42.59
CA VAL A 168 16.56 38.64 -43.89
C VAL A 168 17.08 40.07 -43.81
N LEU A 169 18.00 40.41 -44.72
CA LEU A 169 18.36 41.79 -45.07
C LEU A 169 17.17 42.51 -45.69
#